data_AF-A0A3D4TT99-F1
#
_entry.id   AF-A0A3D4TT99-F1
#
_cell.length_a   1.000
_cell.length_b   1.000
_cell.length_c   1.000
_cell.angle_alpha   90.00
_cell.angle_beta   90.00
_cell.angle_gamma   90.00
#
_symmetry.space_group_name_H-M   'P 1'
#
loop_
_entity.id
_entity.type
_entity.pdbx_description
1 polymer ?
#
loop_
_entity_poly.entity_id
_entity_poly.type
_entity_poly.pdbx_seq_one_letter_code
_entity_poly.pdbx_strand_id
1 'polypeptide(L)'
;MHPQLPLRRSPALLLAPLLACAGPYPDSAVAAPRQPDATTPTAAASWVGSNADSGRPWSLRLSDSADGRQATLEFGEPYNCRVKAARSLAEDGQVRLAINDANGGYRCNALVGQTATLEVQGAQATLHVPGTTPVAMWKPGQAADSGANAVQGRWVGTMTSSNGQPIALRLRLAARDPGDRGSELAYDSPRSCRAPLRYEGTTAQGSWFSALPGPGGQACDRLIGHWLQVQADADATRLQIEPGIGECVPSCSLQRTP
;
A
#
# COMPACT_ATOMS: atom_id res chain seq x y z
N MET A 1 55.37 -15.60 -48.94
CA MET A 1 56.02 -16.26 -50.09
C MET A 1 55.29 -17.58 -50.38
N HIS A 2 55.23 -17.99 -51.65
CA HIS A 2 54.54 -19.21 -52.14
C HIS A 2 55.24 -20.53 -51.69
N PRO A 3 54.57 -21.71 -51.73
CA PRO A 3 54.18 -22.42 -52.97
C PRO A 3 52.71 -22.86 -53.09
N GLN A 4 52.34 -23.28 -54.31
CA GLN A 4 51.02 -23.81 -54.71
C GLN A 4 51.07 -25.31 -55.09
N LEU A 5 49.89 -25.88 -55.39
CA LEU A 5 49.60 -27.06 -56.26
C LEU A 5 49.92 -28.47 -55.68
N PRO A 6 49.34 -29.58 -56.21
CA PRO A 6 48.53 -29.70 -57.45
C PRO A 6 47.14 -30.41 -57.32
N LEU A 7 46.41 -30.46 -58.44
CA LEU A 7 45.12 -31.15 -58.64
C LEU A 7 45.24 -32.67 -58.91
N ARG A 8 44.18 -33.43 -58.56
CA ARG A 8 43.64 -34.61 -59.28
C ARG A 8 42.10 -34.54 -59.20
N ARG A 9 41.32 -34.43 -60.28
CA ARG A 9 40.98 -35.41 -61.36
C ARG A 9 40.30 -36.71 -60.86
N SER A 10 38.95 -36.69 -60.88
CA SER A 10 37.92 -37.60 -61.50
C SER A 10 38.21 -39.10 -61.72
N PRO A 11 37.21 -39.98 -62.03
CA PRO A 11 35.74 -39.85 -62.14
C PRO A 11 35.03 -40.54 -60.94
N ALA A 12 33.78 -41.05 -60.89
CA ALA A 12 32.63 -41.24 -61.81
C ALA A 12 31.30 -41.01 -61.02
N LEU A 13 30.10 -40.75 -61.55
CA LEU A 13 29.28 -41.26 -62.68
C LEU A 13 28.53 -42.59 -62.38
N LEU A 14 27.28 -42.46 -61.89
CA LEU A 14 26.19 -43.43 -62.12
C LEU A 14 24.85 -42.67 -62.16
N LEU A 15 24.22 -42.67 -63.34
CA LEU A 15 22.83 -42.21 -63.52
C LEU A 15 21.86 -43.32 -63.10
N ALA A 16 20.73 -42.92 -62.52
CA ALA A 16 19.45 -43.57 -62.76
C ALA A 16 18.35 -42.50 -62.73
N PRO A 17 17.57 -42.29 -63.81
CA PRO A 17 16.47 -41.34 -63.84
C PRO A 17 15.14 -42.00 -63.43
N LEU A 18 14.13 -41.19 -63.11
CA LEU A 18 12.78 -41.32 -63.68
C LEU A 18 12.00 -40.00 -63.52
N LEU A 19 11.01 -39.80 -64.39
CA LEU A 19 10.40 -38.50 -64.69
C LEU A 19 9.13 -38.17 -63.86
N ALA A 20 8.75 -36.88 -63.95
CA ALA A 20 7.39 -36.33 -63.85
C ALA A 20 6.85 -36.06 -62.42
N CYS A 21 6.07 -35.00 -62.14
CA CYS A 21 5.42 -33.98 -62.99
C CYS A 21 5.73 -32.54 -62.52
N ALA A 22 5.46 -31.55 -63.39
CA ALA A 22 5.51 -30.12 -63.04
C ALA A 22 4.18 -29.59 -62.49
N GLY A 23 4.23 -28.55 -61.65
CA GLY A 23 3.06 -27.79 -61.16
C GLY A 23 3.49 -26.72 -60.14
N PRO A 24 3.14 -25.43 -60.32
CA PRO A 24 3.72 -24.34 -59.52
C PRO A 24 2.87 -23.96 -58.29
N TYR A 25 3.53 -23.65 -57.17
CA TYR A 25 2.97 -22.86 -56.08
C TYR A 25 4.00 -21.85 -55.57
N PRO A 26 3.64 -20.55 -55.45
CA PRO A 26 4.50 -19.54 -54.84
C PRO A 26 4.38 -19.56 -53.30
N ASP A 27 5.38 -18.96 -52.67
CA ASP A 27 5.41 -18.48 -51.27
C ASP A 27 4.76 -19.32 -50.17
N SER A 28 5.64 -19.90 -49.36
CA SER A 28 5.38 -20.07 -47.93
C SER A 28 6.66 -19.76 -47.17
N ALA A 29 6.98 -18.46 -47.09
CA ALA A 29 7.91 -17.97 -46.09
C ALA A 29 7.40 -18.41 -44.71
N VAL A 30 8.18 -19.26 -44.04
CA VAL A 30 7.83 -19.74 -42.70
C VAL A 30 7.77 -18.53 -41.77
N ALA A 31 6.57 -18.16 -41.34
CA ALA A 31 6.38 -17.06 -40.43
C ALA A 31 7.18 -17.34 -39.15
N ALA A 32 8.09 -16.42 -38.81
CA ALA A 32 8.75 -16.43 -37.52
C ALA A 32 7.69 -16.47 -36.40
N PRO A 33 7.92 -17.22 -35.31
CA PRO A 33 6.97 -17.24 -34.20
C PRO A 33 6.73 -15.80 -33.73
N ARG A 34 5.45 -15.39 -33.67
CA ARG A 34 5.09 -14.05 -33.19
C ARG A 34 5.69 -13.86 -31.80
N GLN A 35 6.53 -12.82 -31.70
CA GLN A 35 6.93 -12.25 -30.44
C GLN A 35 5.65 -11.92 -29.64
N PRO A 36 5.54 -12.27 -28.34
CA PRO A 36 4.32 -12.04 -27.59
C PRO A 36 3.96 -10.55 -27.61
N ASP A 37 2.74 -10.27 -28.07
CA ASP A 37 2.23 -8.92 -28.28
C ASP A 37 2.20 -8.09 -26.99
N ALA A 38 2.33 -6.78 -27.19
CA ALA A 38 2.04 -5.66 -26.29
C ALA A 38 1.65 -6.00 -24.84
N THR A 39 2.54 -5.60 -23.94
CA THR A 39 2.34 -5.32 -22.50
C THR A 39 0.89 -5.43 -22.02
N THR A 40 0.51 -6.61 -21.53
CA THR A 40 -0.75 -6.80 -20.79
C THR A 40 -0.87 -5.70 -19.73
N PRO A 41 -2.03 -5.04 -19.59
CA PRO A 41 -2.23 -4.08 -18.50
C PRO A 41 -1.89 -4.76 -17.18
N THR A 42 -0.83 -4.29 -16.51
CA THR A 42 -0.37 -4.87 -15.25
C THR A 42 -1.55 -4.87 -14.29
N ALA A 43 -1.97 -6.07 -13.86
CA ALA A 43 -3.18 -6.24 -13.07
C ALA A 43 -3.19 -5.29 -11.87
N ALA A 44 -4.35 -4.68 -11.61
CA ALA A 44 -4.53 -3.58 -10.67
C ALA A 44 -3.72 -3.79 -9.37
N ALA A 45 -2.67 -2.99 -9.19
CA ALA A 45 -1.74 -3.16 -8.10
C ALA A 45 -2.21 -2.31 -6.91
N SER A 46 -2.47 -2.99 -5.79
CA SER A 46 -2.50 -2.32 -4.49
C SER A 46 -1.12 -2.40 -3.82
N TRP A 47 -0.78 -1.33 -3.11
CA TRP A 47 0.40 -1.20 -2.27
C TRP A 47 0.04 -0.46 -0.98
N VAL A 48 0.70 -0.82 0.12
CA VAL A 48 0.52 -0.23 1.44
C VAL A 48 1.88 0.15 2.01
N GLY A 49 1.95 1.24 2.76
CA GLY A 49 3.16 1.67 3.44
C GLY A 49 2.83 2.64 4.57
N SER A 50 3.84 2.94 5.38
CA SER A 50 3.76 3.98 6.40
C SER A 50 5.07 4.74 6.43
N ASN A 51 5.01 6.03 6.67
CA ASN A 51 6.16 6.89 6.92
C ASN A 51 5.95 7.63 8.25
N ALA A 52 6.92 8.40 8.73
CA ALA A 52 6.78 9.13 10.00
C ALA A 52 7.28 10.57 9.91
N ASP A 53 6.41 11.50 10.30
CA ASP A 53 6.71 12.93 10.42
C ASP A 53 6.86 13.24 11.92
N SER A 54 8.01 13.78 12.33
CA SER A 54 8.28 14.15 13.73
C SER A 54 8.02 13.02 14.76
N GLY A 55 8.24 11.76 14.35
CA GLY A 55 8.04 10.57 15.19
C GLY A 55 6.61 10.02 15.23
N ARG A 56 5.62 10.67 14.60
CA ARG A 56 4.26 10.14 14.43
C ARG A 56 4.11 9.51 13.04
N PRO A 57 3.73 8.22 12.95
CA PRO A 57 3.56 7.58 11.67
C PRO A 57 2.24 7.99 11.01
N TRP A 58 2.23 7.92 9.68
CA TRP A 58 1.08 8.13 8.82
C TRP A 58 1.06 7.06 7.73
N SER A 59 -0.11 6.49 7.47
CA SER A 59 -0.28 5.45 6.47
C SER A 59 -0.42 6.01 5.05
N LEU A 60 -0.02 5.22 4.06
CA LEU A 60 -0.25 5.48 2.65
C LEU A 60 -0.74 4.21 1.97
N ARG A 61 -1.86 4.30 1.25
CA ARG A 61 -2.36 3.22 0.40
C ARG A 61 -2.48 3.69 -1.04
N LEU A 62 -1.82 2.97 -1.93
CA LEU A 62 -1.98 3.08 -3.37
C LEU A 62 -2.90 1.95 -3.83
N SER A 63 -3.93 2.29 -4.61
CA SER A 63 -4.84 1.34 -5.23
C SER A 63 -5.12 1.75 -6.67
N ASP A 64 -4.78 0.90 -7.62
CA ASP A 64 -5.15 1.09 -9.02
C ASP A 64 -6.64 0.85 -9.28
N SER A 65 -7.17 1.50 -10.32
CA SER A 65 -8.43 1.14 -10.95
C SER A 65 -8.34 -0.23 -11.64
N ALA A 66 -9.50 -0.86 -11.89
CA ALA A 66 -9.57 -2.17 -12.54
C ALA A 66 -8.96 -2.20 -13.96
N ASP A 67 -8.89 -1.05 -14.65
CA ASP A 67 -8.26 -0.90 -15.97
C ASP A 67 -6.76 -0.52 -15.90
N GLY A 68 -6.21 -0.31 -14.71
CA GLY A 68 -4.82 0.07 -14.48
C GLY A 68 -4.42 1.49 -14.95
N ARG A 69 -5.39 2.30 -15.43
CA ARG A 69 -5.13 3.64 -16.00
C ARG A 69 -5.26 4.77 -14.99
N GLN A 70 -5.92 4.52 -13.87
CA GLN A 70 -6.02 5.45 -12.76
C GLN A 70 -5.48 4.79 -11.49
N ALA A 71 -5.03 5.64 -10.57
CA ALA A 71 -4.61 5.25 -9.25
C ALA A 71 -5.24 6.18 -8.22
N THR A 72 -5.50 5.63 -7.04
CA THR A 72 -5.90 6.36 -5.86
C THR A 72 -4.79 6.28 -4.83
N LEU A 73 -4.31 7.42 -4.36
CA LEU A 73 -3.45 7.53 -3.18
C LEU A 73 -4.32 8.01 -2.02
N GLU A 74 -4.39 7.21 -0.95
CA GLU A 74 -5.09 7.54 0.29
C GLU A 74 -4.09 7.72 1.42
N PHE A 75 -4.10 8.89 2.03
CA PHE A 75 -3.16 9.29 3.09
C PHE A 75 -3.80 9.23 4.47
N GLY A 76 -3.01 8.80 5.44
CA GLY A 76 -3.27 8.79 6.86
C GLY A 76 -3.31 10.17 7.51
N GLU A 77 -3.62 10.19 8.81
CA GLU A 77 -3.46 11.39 9.65
C GLU A 77 -1.96 11.78 9.70
N PRO A 78 -1.55 13.04 9.43
CA PRO A 78 -2.34 14.28 9.48
C PRO A 78 -2.89 14.79 8.15
N TYR A 79 -2.72 14.06 7.06
CA TYR A 79 -3.18 14.47 5.74
C TYR A 79 -4.67 14.16 5.54
N ASN A 80 -5.08 12.96 5.99
CA ASN A 80 -6.44 12.43 6.03
C ASN A 80 -7.27 12.69 4.76
N CYS A 81 -6.62 12.48 3.61
CA CYS A 81 -7.11 12.87 2.30
C CYS A 81 -6.93 11.73 1.28
N ARG A 82 -7.50 11.94 0.10
CA ARG A 82 -7.35 11.06 -1.05
C ARG A 82 -7.10 11.91 -2.31
N VAL A 83 -6.11 11.51 -3.10
CA VAL A 83 -5.88 12.07 -4.43
C VAL A 83 -6.02 10.98 -5.49
N LYS A 84 -6.50 11.37 -6.67
CA LYS A 84 -6.52 10.53 -7.87
C LYS A 84 -5.37 10.93 -8.77
N ALA A 85 -4.85 9.95 -9.50
CA ALA A 85 -3.81 10.16 -10.49
C ALA A 85 -4.11 9.38 -11.76
N ALA A 86 -3.76 9.97 -12.91
CA ALA A 86 -3.58 9.21 -14.14
C ALA A 86 -2.27 8.42 -14.03
N ARG A 87 -2.33 7.12 -14.34
CA ARG A 87 -1.21 6.20 -14.22
C ARG A 87 -0.59 5.94 -15.60
N SER A 88 0.74 5.99 -15.66
CA SER A 88 1.52 5.58 -16.82
C SER A 88 2.78 4.81 -16.40
N LEU A 89 3.30 3.99 -17.31
CA LEU A 89 4.63 3.39 -17.20
C LEU A 89 5.58 4.23 -18.06
N ALA A 90 6.70 4.66 -17.50
CA ALA A 90 7.73 5.39 -18.22
C ALA A 90 8.78 4.43 -18.81
N GLU A 91 9.57 4.94 -19.76
CA GLU A 91 10.61 4.17 -20.47
C GLU A 91 11.72 3.66 -19.54
N ASP A 92 11.93 4.34 -18.42
CA ASP A 92 12.80 3.96 -17.30
C ASP A 92 12.26 2.79 -16.45
N GLY A 93 11.06 2.29 -16.75
CA GLY A 93 10.38 1.23 -16.00
C GLY A 93 9.66 1.70 -14.73
N GLN A 94 9.72 3.00 -14.39
CA GLN A 94 9.02 3.56 -13.24
C GLN A 94 7.53 3.80 -13.56
N VAL A 95 6.68 3.62 -12.56
CA VAL A 95 5.27 3.99 -12.65
C VAL A 95 5.13 5.46 -12.27
N ARG A 96 4.62 6.28 -13.19
CA ARG A 96 4.34 7.70 -12.95
C ARG A 96 2.86 7.90 -12.67
N LEU A 97 2.57 8.69 -11.65
CA LEU A 97 1.24 8.98 -11.12
C LEU A 97 1.01 10.50 -11.22
N ALA A 98 0.42 10.94 -12.34
CA ALA A 98 0.11 12.36 -12.57
C ALA A 98 -1.17 12.73 -11.82
N ILE A 99 -1.03 13.46 -10.71
CA ILE A 99 -2.10 13.74 -9.76
C ILE A 99 -3.04 14.81 -10.33
N ASN A 100 -4.32 14.45 -10.51
CA ASN A 100 -5.28 15.26 -11.27
C ASN A 100 -6.53 15.65 -10.49
N ASP A 101 -6.76 15.10 -9.31
CA ASP A 101 -7.91 15.40 -8.44
C ASP A 101 -7.56 15.11 -6.97
N ALA A 102 -8.14 15.86 -6.04
CA ALA A 102 -7.93 15.74 -4.59
C ALA A 102 -9.23 16.03 -3.84
N ASN A 103 -9.57 15.20 -2.85
CA ASN A 103 -10.84 15.34 -2.12
C ASN A 103 -10.78 16.21 -0.85
N GLY A 104 -9.67 16.92 -0.60
CA GLY A 104 -9.59 17.91 0.47
C GLY A 104 -8.21 18.07 1.14
N GLY A 105 -8.11 19.11 1.96
CA GLY A 105 -6.90 19.45 2.72
C GLY A 105 -5.89 20.26 1.91
N TYR A 106 -5.36 21.34 2.50
CA TYR A 106 -4.35 22.21 1.85
C TYR A 106 -3.15 21.41 1.30
N ARG A 107 -2.64 20.46 2.08
CA ARG A 107 -1.49 19.61 1.70
C ARG A 107 -1.76 18.78 0.44
N CYS A 108 -2.95 18.21 0.30
CA CYS A 108 -3.25 17.30 -0.81
C CYS A 108 -3.75 18.05 -2.04
N ASN A 109 -4.41 19.20 -1.86
CA ASN A 109 -4.70 20.13 -2.94
C ASN A 109 -3.41 20.67 -3.58
N ALA A 110 -2.33 20.86 -2.81
CA ALA A 110 -1.01 21.24 -3.33
C ALA A 110 -0.32 20.14 -4.16
N LEU A 111 -0.80 18.89 -4.13
CA LEU A 111 -0.33 17.81 -4.99
C LEU A 111 -0.99 17.80 -6.37
N VAL A 112 -2.10 18.54 -6.58
CA VAL A 112 -2.79 18.57 -7.88
C VAL A 112 -1.88 19.25 -8.93
N GLY A 113 -1.71 18.59 -10.08
CA GLY A 113 -0.76 18.98 -11.12
C GLY A 113 0.67 18.48 -10.88
N GLN A 114 0.97 17.86 -9.73
CA GLN A 114 2.26 17.22 -9.46
C GLN A 114 2.28 15.76 -9.96
N THR A 115 3.48 15.18 -10.05
CA THR A 115 3.66 13.75 -10.38
C THR A 115 4.37 13.04 -9.24
N ALA A 116 3.78 11.95 -8.76
CA ALA A 116 4.47 10.99 -7.89
C ALA A 116 5.06 9.84 -8.72
N THR A 117 6.15 9.22 -8.25
CA THR A 117 6.77 8.06 -8.90
C THR A 117 6.82 6.86 -7.97
N LEU A 118 6.53 5.67 -8.51
CA LEU A 118 6.61 4.40 -7.82
C LEU A 118 7.66 3.53 -8.51
N GLU A 119 8.76 3.27 -7.79
CA GLU A 119 9.84 2.38 -8.20
C GLU A 119 9.60 0.99 -7.63
N VAL A 120 9.32 -0.01 -8.48
CA VAL A 120 9.00 -1.37 -8.03
C VAL A 120 10.25 -2.25 -8.05
N GLN A 121 10.58 -2.84 -6.90
CA GLN A 121 11.75 -3.71 -6.69
C GLN A 121 11.27 -5.06 -6.13
N GLY A 122 10.75 -5.92 -7.01
CA GLY A 122 10.19 -7.21 -6.65
C GLY A 122 8.90 -7.11 -5.82
N ALA A 123 8.94 -7.60 -4.58
CA ALA A 123 7.80 -7.55 -3.65
C ALA A 123 7.69 -6.22 -2.87
N GLN A 124 8.69 -5.34 -3.01
CA GLN A 124 8.73 -4.01 -2.41
C GLN A 124 8.64 -2.94 -3.49
N ALA A 125 8.28 -1.74 -3.10
CA ALA A 125 8.37 -0.56 -3.95
C ALA A 125 8.70 0.68 -3.11
N THR A 126 9.26 1.71 -3.74
CA THR A 126 9.47 3.01 -3.10
C THR A 126 8.60 4.04 -3.82
N LEU A 127 7.75 4.73 -3.06
CA LEU A 127 6.83 5.74 -3.56
C LEU A 127 7.35 7.14 -3.18
N HIS A 128 7.69 7.93 -4.18
CA HIS A 128 8.10 9.31 -4.04
C HIS A 128 6.88 10.20 -4.31
N VAL A 129 6.33 10.81 -3.26
CA VAL A 129 5.30 11.85 -3.38
C VAL A 129 5.98 13.22 -3.20
N PRO A 130 5.75 14.20 -4.09
CA PRO A 130 6.30 15.54 -3.93
C PRO A 130 5.96 16.16 -2.58
N GLY A 131 6.97 16.67 -1.87
CA GLY A 131 6.81 17.27 -0.55
C GLY A 131 6.73 16.28 0.63
N THR A 132 6.91 14.96 0.41
CA THR A 132 7.12 13.98 1.49
C THR A 132 8.49 13.34 1.40
N THR A 133 8.93 12.70 2.47
CA THR A 133 10.02 11.69 2.39
C THR A 133 9.53 10.48 1.57
N PRO A 134 10.44 9.75 0.88
CA PRO A 134 10.07 8.54 0.14
C PRO A 134 9.47 7.48 1.07
N VAL A 135 8.37 6.87 0.65
CA VAL A 135 7.64 5.86 1.43
C VAL A 135 8.01 4.48 0.94
N ALA A 136 8.48 3.61 1.83
CA ALA A 136 8.60 2.18 1.54
C ALA A 136 7.21 1.55 1.49
N MET A 137 6.95 0.76 0.45
CA MET A 137 5.65 0.19 0.12
C MET A 137 5.77 -1.32 -0.08
N TRP A 138 4.77 -2.06 0.36
CA TRP A 138 4.64 -3.52 0.24
C TRP A 138 3.30 -3.89 -0.37
N LYS A 139 3.14 -5.13 -0.83
CA LYS A 139 1.80 -5.65 -1.09
C LYS A 139 1.04 -5.80 0.24
N PRO A 140 -0.30 -5.63 0.24
CA PRO A 140 -1.12 -5.97 1.40
C PRO A 140 -0.80 -7.38 1.92
N GLY A 141 -0.63 -7.51 3.24
CA GLY A 141 -0.21 -8.73 3.93
C GLY A 141 1.29 -9.04 3.88
N GLN A 142 2.12 -8.17 3.27
CA GLN A 142 3.58 -8.37 3.15
C GLN A 142 4.42 -7.30 3.86
N ALA A 143 3.81 -6.39 4.64
CA ALA A 143 4.53 -5.44 5.49
C ALA A 143 5.21 -6.17 6.66
N ALA A 144 6.47 -6.56 6.48
CA ALA A 144 7.23 -7.42 7.39
C ALA A 144 7.25 -6.93 8.85
N ASP A 145 7.42 -5.62 9.03
CA ASP A 145 7.59 -4.97 10.33
C ASP A 145 6.33 -4.22 10.79
N SER A 146 5.14 -4.66 10.37
CA SER A 146 3.93 -3.86 10.60
C SER A 146 3.58 -3.65 12.07
N GLY A 147 4.14 -4.42 13.02
CA GLY A 147 4.00 -4.25 14.48
C GLY A 147 2.60 -4.49 15.06
N ALA A 148 1.55 -4.31 14.26
CA ALA A 148 0.14 -4.39 14.62
C ALA A 148 -0.24 -5.77 15.19
N ASN A 149 0.45 -6.83 14.78
CA ASN A 149 0.24 -8.19 15.29
C ASN A 149 0.43 -8.30 16.81
N ALA A 150 1.28 -7.48 17.44
CA ALA A 150 1.48 -7.48 18.89
C ALA A 150 0.27 -6.91 19.65
N VAL A 151 -0.34 -5.85 19.11
CA VAL A 151 -1.51 -5.17 19.71
C VAL A 151 -2.85 -5.75 19.26
N GLN A 152 -2.89 -6.63 18.25
CA GLN A 152 -4.12 -7.28 17.78
C GLN A 152 -4.85 -8.01 18.92
N GLY A 153 -6.18 -7.88 18.92
CA GLY A 153 -7.05 -8.52 19.91
C GLY A 153 -8.22 -7.64 20.34
N ARG A 154 -8.81 -8.04 21.46
CA ARG A 154 -9.88 -7.31 22.16
C ARG A 154 -9.35 -6.94 23.54
N TRP A 155 -9.60 -5.71 23.93
CA TRP A 155 -9.06 -5.11 25.14
C TRP A 155 -10.18 -4.34 25.86
N VAL A 156 -10.19 -4.40 27.19
CA VAL A 156 -11.18 -3.70 28.02
C VAL A 156 -10.51 -2.99 29.17
N GLY A 157 -11.08 -1.87 29.62
CA GLY A 157 -10.61 -1.18 30.80
C GLY A 157 -11.56 -0.09 31.23
N THR A 158 -11.13 0.73 32.18
CA THR A 158 -11.92 1.83 32.73
C THR A 158 -11.10 3.11 32.76
N MET A 159 -11.77 4.22 32.47
CA MET A 159 -11.28 5.59 32.68
C MET A 159 -12.21 6.30 33.64
N THR A 160 -11.75 7.39 34.23
CA THR A 160 -12.58 8.26 35.06
C THR A 160 -12.92 9.51 34.27
N SER A 161 -14.20 9.84 34.11
CA SER A 161 -14.66 11.07 33.46
C SER A 161 -14.22 12.32 34.22
N SER A 162 -14.37 13.50 33.60
CA SER A 162 -14.14 14.79 34.27
C SER A 162 -15.04 15.05 35.48
N ASN A 163 -16.16 14.33 35.63
CA ASN A 163 -17.05 14.36 36.79
C ASN A 163 -16.90 13.14 37.73
N GLY A 164 -15.77 12.43 37.66
CA GLY A 164 -15.44 11.35 38.59
C GLY A 164 -16.19 10.02 38.36
N GLN A 165 -16.93 9.88 37.26
CA GLN A 165 -17.69 8.67 36.94
C GLN A 165 -16.81 7.68 36.17
N PRO A 166 -16.84 6.38 36.50
CA PRO A 166 -16.15 5.37 35.71
C PRO A 166 -16.84 5.20 34.35
N ILE A 167 -16.05 5.16 33.28
CA ILE A 167 -16.49 4.84 31.91
C ILE A 167 -15.74 3.60 31.48
N ALA A 168 -16.46 2.56 31.07
CA ALA A 168 -15.84 1.38 30.47
C ALA A 168 -15.43 1.68 29.02
N LEU A 169 -14.22 1.27 28.65
CA LEU A 169 -13.70 1.30 27.29
C LEU A 169 -13.54 -0.11 26.76
N ARG A 170 -13.75 -0.27 25.45
CA ARG A 170 -13.49 -1.50 24.71
C ARG A 170 -12.75 -1.15 23.44
N LEU A 171 -11.52 -1.65 23.29
CA LEU A 171 -10.67 -1.42 22.13
C LEU A 171 -10.52 -2.75 21.37
N ARG A 172 -10.88 -2.74 20.09
CA ARG A 172 -10.78 -3.90 19.18
C ARG A 172 -9.77 -3.57 18.10
N LEU A 173 -8.61 -4.22 18.15
CA LEU A 173 -7.52 -4.01 17.19
C LEU A 173 -7.45 -5.19 16.23
N ALA A 174 -7.66 -4.91 14.94
CA ALA A 174 -7.75 -5.91 13.88
C ALA A 174 -6.93 -5.53 12.62
N ALA A 175 -6.09 -4.52 12.72
CA ALA A 175 -5.25 -4.06 11.62
C ALA A 175 -4.05 -4.97 11.38
N ARG A 176 -3.68 -5.14 10.10
CA ARG A 176 -2.52 -5.92 9.64
C ARG A 176 -1.55 -5.05 8.87
N ASP A 177 -2.08 -4.23 7.97
CA ASP A 177 -1.34 -3.31 7.10
C ASP A 177 -1.66 -1.84 7.43
N PRO A 178 -0.72 -0.90 7.20
CA PRO A 178 -1.02 0.52 7.21
C PRO A 178 -2.23 0.89 6.33
N GLY A 179 -3.07 1.79 6.83
CA GLY A 179 -4.32 2.20 6.21
C GLY A 179 -5.50 1.27 6.49
N ASP A 180 -5.31 0.13 7.19
CA ASP A 180 -6.41 -0.75 7.54
C ASP A 180 -7.40 -0.06 8.50
N ARG A 181 -8.68 -0.09 8.13
CA ARG A 181 -9.78 0.56 8.86
C ARG A 181 -10.59 -0.40 9.73
N GLY A 182 -10.01 -1.56 10.05
CA GLY A 182 -10.71 -2.67 10.71
C GLY A 182 -10.84 -2.53 12.23
N SER A 183 -10.13 -1.59 12.84
CA SER A 183 -10.08 -1.40 14.30
C SER A 183 -11.20 -0.47 14.81
N GLU A 184 -11.52 -0.54 16.10
CA GLU A 184 -12.55 0.30 16.75
C GLU A 184 -12.18 0.58 18.21
N LEU A 185 -12.39 1.83 18.66
CA LEU A 185 -12.50 2.16 20.08
C LEU A 185 -13.97 2.44 20.41
N ALA A 186 -14.49 1.82 21.47
CA ALA A 186 -15.82 2.06 22.00
C ALA A 186 -15.76 2.54 23.44
N TYR A 187 -16.60 3.51 23.78
CA TYR A 187 -16.87 3.94 25.15
C TYR A 187 -18.32 3.55 25.47
N ASP A 188 -18.51 2.84 26.57
CA ASP A 188 -19.85 2.49 27.05
C ASP A 188 -20.48 3.67 27.83
N SER A 189 -21.51 3.41 28.63
CA SER A 189 -22.21 4.46 29.40
C SER A 189 -21.22 5.26 30.28
N PRO A 190 -21.36 6.61 30.40
CA PRO A 190 -22.41 7.46 29.81
C PRO A 190 -22.06 8.03 28.43
N ARG A 191 -20.90 7.69 27.85
CA ARG A 191 -20.46 8.22 26.54
C ARG A 191 -21.17 7.54 25.37
N SER A 192 -21.35 6.22 25.45
CA SER A 192 -22.08 5.40 24.49
C SER A 192 -21.71 5.66 23.02
N CYS A 193 -20.41 5.77 22.72
CA CYS A 193 -19.90 6.09 21.39
C CYS A 193 -18.90 5.06 20.85
N ARG A 194 -18.76 5.03 19.52
CA ARG A 194 -17.78 4.20 18.80
C ARG A 194 -17.01 5.05 17.79
N ALA A 195 -15.69 4.97 17.85
CA ALA A 195 -14.77 5.55 16.89
C ALA A 195 -14.17 4.42 16.03
N PRO A 196 -14.49 4.32 14.73
CA PRO A 196 -13.73 3.47 13.82
C PRO A 196 -12.30 4.00 13.72
N LEU A 197 -11.31 3.11 13.65
CA LEU A 197 -9.90 3.47 13.67
C LEU A 197 -9.19 3.01 12.40
N ARG A 198 -8.36 3.89 11.82
CA ARG A 198 -7.36 3.55 10.80
C ARG A 198 -6.03 3.25 11.48
N TYR A 199 -5.33 2.23 11.03
CA TYR A 199 -3.97 1.96 11.46
C TYR A 199 -2.96 2.79 10.66
N GLU A 200 -2.11 3.54 11.34
CA GLU A 200 -1.18 4.48 10.71
C GLU A 200 0.25 3.93 10.55
N GLY A 201 0.66 3.04 11.46
CA GLY A 201 1.98 2.41 11.45
C GLY A 201 2.50 2.11 12.85
N THR A 202 3.67 1.50 12.95
CA THR A 202 4.36 1.26 14.23
C THR A 202 5.68 2.02 14.25
N THR A 203 6.03 2.52 15.42
CA THR A 203 7.35 3.10 15.72
C THR A 203 7.92 2.43 16.96
N ALA A 204 9.13 2.79 17.38
CA ALA A 204 9.72 2.30 18.63
C ALA A 204 8.86 2.59 19.88
N GLN A 205 7.94 3.56 19.80
CA GLN A 205 7.03 3.93 20.87
C GLN A 205 5.69 3.17 20.86
N GLY A 206 5.44 2.27 19.88
CA GLY A 206 4.23 1.45 19.81
C GLY A 206 3.50 1.54 18.46
N SER A 207 2.30 0.96 18.42
CA SER A 207 1.41 0.97 17.25
C SER A 207 0.44 2.14 17.29
N TRP A 208 0.28 2.85 16.18
CA TRP A 208 -0.47 4.09 16.10
C TRP A 208 -1.71 3.95 15.23
N PHE A 209 -2.81 4.54 15.68
CA PHE A 209 -4.08 4.58 14.98
C PHE A 209 -4.60 6.02 14.91
N SER A 210 -5.38 6.38 13.90
CA SER A 210 -6.18 7.61 13.91
C SER A 210 -7.65 7.26 14.06
N ALA A 211 -8.43 8.12 14.71
CA ALA A 211 -9.87 8.02 14.63
C ALA A 211 -10.37 8.44 13.24
N LEU A 212 -11.41 7.77 12.75
CA LEU A 212 -12.11 8.10 11.51
C LEU A 212 -13.51 8.64 11.83
N PRO A 213 -14.07 9.55 11.00
CA PRO A 213 -15.45 9.99 11.14
C PRO A 213 -16.42 8.81 11.12
N GLY A 214 -17.41 8.82 12.01
CA GLY A 214 -18.35 7.71 12.19
C GLY A 214 -19.54 8.09 13.09
N PRO A 215 -20.46 7.14 13.36
CA PRO A 215 -21.69 7.40 14.11
C PRO A 215 -21.48 7.57 15.63
N GLY A 216 -20.28 7.92 16.09
CA GLY A 216 -19.95 8.06 17.50
C GLY A 216 -20.49 9.34 18.15
N GLY A 217 -20.72 10.40 17.36
CA GLY A 217 -21.15 11.69 17.90
C GLY A 217 -20.11 12.35 18.81
N GLN A 218 -20.50 13.46 19.44
CA GLN A 218 -19.58 14.50 19.92
C GLN A 218 -18.46 14.03 20.87
N ALA A 219 -18.63 12.92 21.59
CA ALA A 219 -17.58 12.37 22.44
C ALA A 219 -16.45 11.73 21.63
N CYS A 220 -16.80 10.90 20.63
CA CYS A 220 -15.85 10.24 19.76
C CYS A 220 -15.34 11.17 18.63
N ASP A 221 -16.14 12.16 18.21
CA ASP A 221 -15.73 13.16 17.21
C ASP A 221 -14.53 14.01 17.67
N ARG A 222 -14.31 14.14 18.99
CA ARG A 222 -13.12 14.81 19.57
C ARG A 222 -11.81 14.05 19.34
N LEU A 223 -11.86 12.79 18.91
CA LEU A 223 -10.68 12.01 18.57
C LEU A 223 -10.21 12.24 17.12
N ILE A 224 -11.02 12.90 16.29
CA ILE A 224 -10.66 13.21 14.90
C ILE A 224 -9.54 14.25 14.90
N GLY A 225 -8.47 14.01 14.13
CA GLY A 225 -7.24 14.82 14.19
C GLY A 225 -6.29 14.44 15.33
N HIS A 226 -6.61 13.41 16.11
CA HIS A 226 -5.75 12.86 17.16
C HIS A 226 -5.31 11.43 16.82
N TRP A 227 -4.13 11.06 17.31
CA TRP A 227 -3.62 9.70 17.25
C TRP A 227 -3.91 8.94 18.55
N LEU A 228 -4.17 7.65 18.43
CA LEU A 228 -4.24 6.68 19.50
C LEU A 228 -2.97 5.83 19.42
N GLN A 229 -2.06 6.03 20.37
CA GLN A 229 -0.85 5.25 20.52
C GLN A 229 -1.14 4.06 21.46
N VAL A 230 -0.83 2.85 21.00
CA VAL A 230 -1.04 1.60 21.72
C VAL A 230 0.30 0.90 21.93
N GLN A 231 0.69 0.73 23.19
CA GLN A 231 1.84 -0.07 23.59
C GLN A 231 1.32 -1.40 24.13
N ALA A 232 1.71 -2.51 23.51
CA ALA A 232 1.46 -3.85 24.05
C ALA A 232 2.47 -4.19 25.15
N ASP A 233 1.95 -4.66 26.27
CA ASP A 233 2.60 -5.57 27.20
C ASP A 233 1.97 -6.97 27.00
N ALA A 234 2.39 -7.99 27.73
CA ALA A 234 1.92 -9.38 27.53
C ALA A 234 0.38 -9.50 27.65
N ASP A 235 -0.18 -9.06 28.78
CA ASP A 235 -1.61 -9.19 29.11
C ASP A 235 -2.35 -7.84 29.15
N ALA A 236 -1.63 -6.73 29.00
CA ALA A 236 -2.16 -5.38 29.05
C ALA A 236 -1.74 -4.54 27.83
N THR A 237 -2.52 -3.53 27.49
CA THR A 237 -2.10 -2.44 26.61
C THR A 237 -2.20 -1.11 27.34
N ARG A 238 -1.23 -0.23 27.08
CA ARG A 238 -1.34 1.18 27.42
C ARG A 238 -1.87 1.92 26.19
N LEU A 239 -3.00 2.60 26.34
CA LEU A 239 -3.58 3.50 25.35
C LEU A 239 -3.30 4.95 25.74
N GLN A 240 -2.62 5.69 24.87
CA GLN A 240 -2.36 7.13 24.99
C GLN A 240 -3.01 7.84 23.80
N ILE A 241 -3.57 9.03 24.01
CA ILE A 241 -4.15 9.86 22.94
C ILE A 241 -3.25 11.07 22.74
N GLU A 242 -2.85 11.35 21.50
CA GLU A 242 -1.91 12.42 21.15
C GLU A 242 -2.50 13.44 20.15
N PRO A 243 -2.26 14.76 20.36
CA PRO A 243 -1.81 15.36 21.61
C PRO A 243 -2.79 15.07 22.75
N GLY A 244 -2.30 15.10 24.00
CA GLY A 244 -3.04 14.68 25.20
C GLY A 244 -4.40 15.34 25.35
N ILE A 245 -5.47 14.58 25.15
CA ILE A 245 -6.86 15.01 25.30
C ILE A 245 -7.74 13.97 25.99
N GLY A 246 -8.88 14.44 26.51
CA GLY A 246 -9.86 13.58 27.18
C GLY A 246 -9.31 13.01 28.49
N GLU A 247 -9.93 11.92 28.95
CA GLU A 247 -9.68 11.37 30.27
C GLU A 247 -8.81 10.09 30.26
N CYS A 248 -8.12 9.83 29.16
CA CYS A 248 -7.00 8.88 29.06
C CYS A 248 -5.63 9.62 29.09
N VAL A 249 -5.51 10.68 29.89
CA VAL A 249 -4.27 11.45 30.07
C VAL A 249 -3.65 11.09 31.43
N PRO A 250 -2.37 10.70 31.51
CA PRO A 250 -1.43 10.52 30.38
C PRO A 250 -1.69 9.25 29.57
N SER A 251 -2.34 8.23 30.17
CA SER A 251 -2.71 6.99 29.47
C SER A 251 -3.78 6.21 30.21
N CYS A 252 -4.58 5.42 29.48
CA CYS A 252 -5.45 4.38 30.02
C CYS A 252 -4.75 3.00 29.97
N SER A 253 -5.02 2.14 30.96
CA SER A 253 -4.62 0.73 30.95
C SER A 253 -5.82 -0.13 30.54
N LEU A 254 -5.59 -1.09 29.64
CA LEU A 254 -6.59 -2.02 29.13
C LEU A 254 -6.07 -3.45 29.28
N GLN A 255 -6.89 -4.38 29.74
CA GLN A 255 -6.57 -5.81 29.85
C GLN A 255 -7.09 -6.56 28.62
N ARG A 256 -6.36 -7.59 28.18
CA ARG A 256 -6.78 -8.45 27.07
C ARG A 256 -8.02 -9.26 27.49
N THR A 257 -9.02 -9.35 26.62
CA THR A 257 -10.11 -10.33 26.76
C THR A 257 -9.87 -11.52 25.84
N PRO A 258 -10.33 -12.73 26.23
CA PRO A 258 -10.45 -13.86 25.32
C PRO A 258 -11.25 -13.56 24.04
#